data_AF-A0A813I5X8-F1
#
_entry.id   AF-A0A813I5X8-F1
#
_cell.length_a   1.000
_cell.length_b   1.000
_cell.length_c   1.000
_cell.angle_alpha   90.00
_cell.angle_beta   90.00
_cell.angle_gamma   90.00
#
_symmetry.space_group_name_H-M   'P 1'
#
loop_
_entity.id
_entity.type
_entity.pdbx_description
1 polymer ?
#
loop_
_entity_poly.entity_id
_entity_poly.type
_entity_poly.pdbx_seq_one_letter_code
_entity_poly.pdbx_strand_id
1 'polypeptide(L)'
;PFATCCRGCVMGFGHDLRCGQIDESKVGPGLCKNGCGKANAKGKDSKGRSLDTCCRGCALGLDHDAKCGADEAVRSVGSGACKMACGRPVAEGKTPSGKGFDTCCRDCARGRGHAAGCKEQLDLE
;
A
#
# COMPACT_ATOMS: atom_id res chain seq x y z
N PRO A 1 2.51 -10.15 -21.85
CA PRO A 1 3.27 -8.91 -22.16
C PRO A 1 2.33 -7.76 -22.53
N PHE A 2 2.45 -6.62 -21.84
CA PHE A 2 1.70 -5.40 -22.18
C PHE A 2 2.49 -4.65 -23.26
N ALA A 3 1.92 -4.50 -24.44
CA ALA A 3 2.60 -3.98 -25.63
C ALA A 3 2.64 -2.43 -25.70
N THR A 4 2.75 -1.73 -24.57
CA THR A 4 2.57 -0.27 -24.54
C THR A 4 3.69 0.44 -23.79
N CYS A 5 4.55 1.13 -24.55
CA CYS A 5 5.75 1.81 -24.07
C CYS A 5 5.55 3.17 -23.39
N CYS A 6 4.33 3.70 -23.34
CA CYS A 6 4.01 4.94 -22.63
C CYS A 6 2.52 5.16 -22.39
N ARG A 7 2.21 6.22 -21.63
CA ARG A 7 0.85 6.76 -21.42
C ARG A 7 0.10 6.98 -22.74
N GLY A 8 0.75 7.49 -23.77
CA GLY A 8 0.17 7.71 -25.09
C GLY A 8 -0.25 6.41 -25.79
N CYS A 9 0.57 5.36 -25.69
CA CYS A 9 0.25 4.02 -26.21
C CYS A 9 -0.83 3.31 -25.39
N VAL A 10 -0.85 3.47 -24.06
CA VAL A 10 -1.91 2.91 -23.20
C VAL A 10 -3.26 3.57 -23.48
N MET A 11 -3.29 4.87 -23.79
CA MET A 11 -4.53 5.63 -23.99
C MET A 11 -4.98 5.73 -25.45
N GLY A 12 -4.26 5.10 -26.40
CA GLY A 12 -4.64 5.07 -27.82
C GLY A 12 -4.44 6.39 -28.58
N PHE A 13 -3.68 7.33 -28.01
CA PHE A 13 -3.43 8.66 -28.60
C PHE A 13 -2.12 8.74 -29.41
N GLY A 14 -1.37 7.66 -29.54
CA GLY A 14 -0.06 7.66 -30.18
C GLY A 14 1.06 8.13 -29.25
N HIS A 15 2.29 8.10 -29.76
CA HIS A 15 3.55 8.11 -29.02
C HIS A 15 3.77 9.44 -28.28
N ASP A 16 3.93 9.37 -26.95
CA ASP A 16 4.48 10.48 -26.15
C ASP A 16 5.98 10.64 -26.49
N LEU A 17 6.56 11.82 -26.25
CA LEU A 17 8.02 12.07 -26.32
C LEU A 17 8.84 11.08 -25.48
N ARG A 18 8.21 10.39 -24.51
CA ARG A 18 8.83 9.35 -23.68
C ARG A 18 8.46 7.91 -24.10
N CYS A 19 7.84 7.68 -25.26
CA CYS A 19 7.57 6.30 -25.68
C CYS A 19 8.85 5.53 -25.93
N GLY A 20 8.93 4.36 -25.31
CA GLY A 20 10.09 3.48 -25.34
C GLY A 20 11.04 3.71 -24.17
N GLN A 21 10.83 4.77 -23.37
CA GLN A 21 11.68 5.10 -22.21
C GLN A 21 11.05 4.74 -20.86
N ILE A 22 9.80 4.27 -20.86
CA ILE A 22 9.17 3.79 -19.63
C ILE A 22 9.54 2.33 -19.43
N ASP A 23 10.14 2.07 -18.28
CA ASP A 23 10.47 0.73 -17.79
C ASP A 23 9.20 -0.12 -17.69
N GLU A 24 9.16 -1.25 -18.41
CA GLU A 24 8.01 -2.18 -18.41
C GLU A 24 7.67 -2.68 -17.00
N SER A 25 8.63 -2.75 -16.08
CA SER A 25 8.36 -3.14 -14.69
C SER A 25 7.55 -2.11 -13.90
N LYS A 26 7.46 -0.87 -14.42
CA LYS A 26 6.80 0.27 -13.76
C LYS A 26 5.41 0.57 -14.30
N VAL A 27 4.93 -0.24 -15.24
CA VAL A 27 3.60 -0.17 -15.84
C VAL A 27 2.93 -1.55 -15.78
N GLY A 28 1.64 -1.60 -15.48
CA GLY A 28 0.92 -2.85 -15.39
C GLY A 28 -0.39 -2.74 -14.60
N PRO A 29 -1.21 -3.80 -14.56
CA PRO A 29 -2.43 -3.82 -13.77
C PRO A 29 -2.18 -3.46 -12.31
N GLY A 30 -2.88 -2.46 -11.79
CA GLY A 30 -2.71 -1.99 -10.42
C GLY A 30 -1.54 -1.03 -10.19
N LEU A 31 -0.76 -0.70 -11.23
CA LEU A 31 0.27 0.34 -11.20
C LEU A 31 -0.21 1.61 -11.89
N CYS A 32 0.39 2.73 -11.49
CA CYS A 32 0.10 4.04 -12.05
C CYS A 32 0.29 4.04 -13.56
N LYS A 33 -0.75 4.38 -14.31
CA LYS A 33 -0.72 4.45 -15.78
C LYS A 33 0.30 5.45 -16.34
N ASN A 34 0.78 6.37 -15.51
CA ASN A 34 1.84 7.31 -15.88
C ASN A 34 3.24 6.67 -15.84
N GLY A 35 3.38 5.42 -15.40
CA GLY A 35 4.65 4.68 -15.43
C GLY A 35 5.66 5.08 -14.34
N CYS A 36 5.21 5.64 -13.22
CA CYS A 36 6.09 5.94 -12.08
C CYS A 36 6.44 4.71 -11.23
N GLY A 37 5.84 3.54 -11.50
CA GLY A 37 6.06 2.29 -10.78
C GLY A 37 5.39 2.19 -9.42
N LYS A 38 4.58 3.18 -9.02
CA LYS A 38 3.81 3.13 -7.77
C LYS A 38 2.44 2.48 -8.00
N ALA A 39 1.95 1.77 -6.98
CA ALA A 39 0.60 1.21 -6.97
C ALA A 39 -0.48 2.30 -7.11
N ASN A 40 -1.59 1.95 -7.76
CA ASN A 40 -2.76 2.81 -7.87
C ASN A 40 -3.31 3.20 -6.51
N ALA A 41 -3.79 4.44 -6.41
CA ALA A 41 -4.48 4.90 -5.23
C ALA A 41 -5.70 4.00 -4.95
N LYS A 42 -5.96 3.73 -3.67
CA LYS A 42 -7.13 2.94 -3.27
C LYS A 42 -8.41 3.75 -3.48
N GLY A 43 -9.48 3.08 -3.86
CA GLY A 43 -10.81 3.67 -4.01
C GLY A 43 -11.30 3.71 -5.45
N LYS A 44 -12.39 4.46 -5.64
CA LYS A 44 -13.08 4.61 -6.91
C LYS A 44 -13.27 6.10 -7.21
N ASP A 45 -13.26 6.45 -8.50
CA ASP A 45 -13.64 7.78 -8.95
C ASP A 45 -15.14 8.05 -8.73
N SER A 46 -15.59 9.27 -9.02
CA SER A 46 -17.01 9.65 -8.89
C SER A 46 -17.96 8.82 -9.78
N LYS A 47 -17.43 8.06 -10.74
CA LYS A 47 -18.18 7.15 -11.63
C LYS A 47 -18.07 5.69 -11.19
N GLY A 48 -17.48 5.41 -10.02
CA GLY A 48 -17.34 4.06 -9.47
C GLY A 48 -16.23 3.21 -10.11
N ARG A 49 -15.36 3.81 -10.94
CA ARG A 49 -14.25 3.11 -11.60
C ARG A 49 -13.02 3.14 -10.71
N SER A 50 -12.25 2.06 -10.71
CA SER A 50 -10.98 2.00 -9.99
C SER A 50 -10.03 3.10 -10.45
N LEU A 51 -9.29 3.69 -9.52
CA LEU A 51 -8.27 4.69 -9.85
C LEU A 51 -7.13 4.01 -10.63
N ASP A 52 -6.63 4.69 -11.65
CA ASP A 52 -5.58 4.22 -12.55
C ASP A 52 -4.25 5.00 -12.39
N THR A 53 -4.17 5.83 -11.34
CA THR A 53 -2.99 6.61 -10.96
C THR A 53 -2.69 6.45 -9.47
N CYS A 54 -1.41 6.57 -9.08
CA CYS A 54 -0.97 6.39 -7.70
C CYS A 54 -1.28 7.55 -6.75
N CYS A 55 -1.48 8.77 -7.26
CA CYS A 55 -1.66 9.97 -6.44
C CYS A 55 -2.46 11.04 -7.20
N ARG A 56 -2.84 12.11 -6.50
CA ARG A 56 -3.66 13.19 -7.09
C ARG A 56 -2.85 14.01 -8.08
N GLY A 57 -1.57 14.24 -7.80
CA GLY A 57 -0.65 14.87 -8.74
C GLY A 57 -0.62 14.16 -10.09
N CYS A 58 -0.43 12.83 -10.07
CA CYS A 58 -0.48 12.00 -11.27
C CYS A 58 -1.82 12.03 -12.01
N ALA A 59 -2.94 12.07 -11.29
CA ALA A 59 -4.27 12.19 -11.89
C ALA A 59 -4.44 13.52 -12.65
N LEU A 60 -3.85 14.61 -12.13
CA LEU A 60 -3.89 15.95 -12.70
C LEU A 60 -2.79 16.22 -13.74
N GLY A 61 -1.83 15.30 -13.91
CA GLY A 61 -0.67 15.52 -14.78
C GLY A 61 0.37 16.48 -14.20
N LEU A 62 0.40 16.63 -12.87
CA LEU A 62 1.36 17.41 -12.11
C LEU A 62 2.43 16.50 -11.48
N ASP A 63 3.42 17.11 -10.81
CA ASP A 63 4.37 16.40 -9.95
C ASP A 63 3.70 15.61 -8.84
N HIS A 64 4.43 14.62 -8.31
CA HIS A 64 3.96 13.79 -7.22
C HIS A 64 3.63 14.61 -5.97
N ASP A 65 2.45 14.39 -5.40
CA ASP A 65 2.12 14.93 -4.09
C ASP A 65 2.81 14.13 -2.96
N ALA A 66 2.88 14.73 -1.77
CA ALA A 66 3.54 14.16 -0.60
C ALA A 66 2.99 12.79 -0.14
N LYS A 67 1.80 12.38 -0.63
CA LYS A 67 1.18 11.09 -0.30
C LYS A 67 1.46 10.02 -1.36
N CYS A 68 2.18 10.35 -2.42
CA CYS A 68 2.51 9.40 -3.47
C CYS A 68 3.35 8.24 -2.95
N GLY A 69 2.80 7.01 -3.03
CA GLY A 69 3.45 5.80 -2.52
C GLY A 69 3.27 5.56 -1.02
N ALA A 70 2.51 6.41 -0.30
CA ALA A 70 2.24 6.20 1.13
C ALA A 70 1.38 4.95 1.41
N ASP A 71 0.57 4.51 0.43
CA ASP A 71 -0.28 3.32 0.57
C ASP A 71 0.48 1.97 0.55
N GLU A 72 1.73 1.96 0.06
CA GLU A 72 2.60 0.77 0.05
C GLU A 72 3.18 0.51 1.45
N ALA A 73 3.41 1.57 2.25
CA ALA A 73 3.89 1.44 3.63
C ALA A 73 2.85 0.79 4.57
N VAL A 74 1.56 0.85 4.22
CA VAL A 74 0.48 0.26 5.03
C VAL A 74 0.29 -1.23 4.74
N ARG A 75 0.96 -1.78 3.72
CA ARG A 75 0.93 -3.22 3.41
C ARG A 75 2.08 -4.02 4.02
N SER A 76 3.05 -3.34 4.65
CA SER A 76 4.25 -3.99 5.21
C SER A 76 4.53 -3.65 6.68
N VAL A 77 3.59 -3.02 7.41
CA VAL A 77 3.49 -3.37 8.84
C VAL A 77 2.90 -4.77 8.86
N GLY A 78 3.79 -5.75 8.73
CA GLY A 78 3.47 -7.14 8.92
C GLY A 78 2.63 -7.26 10.18
N SER A 79 1.57 -8.04 10.06
CA SER A 79 0.58 -8.43 11.07
C SER A 79 1.23 -9.13 12.27
N GLY A 80 2.16 -8.47 12.93
CA GLY A 80 3.17 -9.12 13.74
C GLY A 80 3.91 -8.19 14.69
N ALA A 81 3.68 -6.87 14.70
CA ALA A 81 4.19 -5.98 15.74
C ALA A 81 3.07 -5.13 16.33
N CYS A 82 3.04 -5.04 17.66
CA CYS A 82 2.03 -4.28 18.40
C CYS A 82 2.05 -2.80 18.00
N LYS A 83 0.89 -2.25 17.65
CA LYS A 83 0.68 -0.83 17.32
C LYS A 83 1.12 0.13 18.43
N MET A 84 1.17 -0.35 19.67
CA MET A 84 1.69 0.41 20.82
C MET A 84 3.23 0.48 20.85
N ALA A 85 3.91 -0.06 19.83
CA ALA A 85 5.37 -0.10 19.72
C ALA A 85 6.07 -0.73 20.95
N CYS A 86 5.41 -1.66 21.63
CA CYS A 86 5.96 -2.34 22.81
C CYS A 86 6.96 -3.47 22.47
N GLY A 87 7.36 -3.58 21.20
CA GLY A 87 8.26 -4.64 20.71
C GLY A 87 7.67 -6.06 20.60
N ARG A 88 6.48 -6.31 21.17
CA ARG A 88 5.84 -7.64 21.15
C ARG A 88 4.99 -7.86 19.90
N PRO A 89 4.79 -9.13 19.50
CA PRO A 89 3.92 -9.44 18.39
C PRO A 89 2.46 -9.21 18.68
N VAL A 90 1.70 -8.91 17.62
CA VAL A 90 0.24 -8.78 17.69
C VAL A 90 -0.39 -10.09 18.16
N ALA A 91 -1.44 -10.00 18.97
CA ALA A 91 -2.17 -11.17 19.43
C ALA A 91 -2.74 -11.99 18.26
N GLU A 92 -2.62 -13.32 18.36
CA GLU A 92 -3.20 -14.23 17.38
C GLU A 92 -4.74 -14.18 17.43
N GLY A 93 -5.38 -14.39 16.28
CA GLY A 93 -6.84 -14.47 16.16
C GLY A 93 -7.50 -13.24 15.53
N LYS A 94 -8.84 -13.21 15.59
CA LYS A 94 -9.68 -12.18 14.98
C LYS A 94 -10.62 -11.57 16.01
N THR A 95 -10.86 -10.27 15.88
CA THR A 95 -11.94 -9.54 16.54
C THR A 95 -13.30 -10.11 16.14
N PRO A 96 -14.38 -9.86 16.91
CA PRO A 96 -15.74 -10.28 16.55
C PRO A 96 -16.19 -9.79 15.16
N SER A 97 -15.63 -8.68 14.68
CA SER A 97 -15.88 -8.11 13.35
C SER A 97 -15.04 -8.76 12.24
N GLY A 98 -14.27 -9.81 12.53
CA GLY A 98 -13.46 -10.56 11.57
C GLY A 98 -12.09 -9.94 11.22
N LYS A 99 -11.71 -8.81 11.82
CA LYS A 99 -10.39 -8.18 11.61
C LYS A 99 -9.36 -8.78 12.55
N GLY A 100 -8.09 -8.90 12.11
CA GLY A 100 -6.98 -9.26 13.01
C GLY A 100 -6.77 -8.22 14.10
N PHE A 101 -6.14 -8.61 15.20
CA PHE A 101 -5.74 -7.65 16.23
C PHE A 101 -4.64 -6.70 15.69
N ASP A 102 -4.48 -5.55 16.35
CA ASP A 102 -3.40 -4.59 16.08
C ASP A 102 -2.46 -4.42 17.30
N THR A 103 -2.73 -5.12 18.39
CA THR A 103 -1.96 -5.04 19.65
C THR A 103 -1.62 -6.42 20.20
N CYS A 104 -0.56 -6.53 21.00
CA CYS A 104 -0.07 -7.79 21.57
C CYS A 104 -0.96 -8.41 22.66
N CYS A 105 -1.68 -7.58 23.42
CA CYS A 105 -2.64 -8.03 24.43
C CYS A 105 -3.63 -6.91 24.78
N ARG A 106 -4.71 -7.27 25.47
CA ARG A 106 -5.76 -6.31 25.88
C ARG A 106 -5.26 -5.25 26.86
N ASP A 107 -4.33 -5.59 27.75
CA ASP A 107 -3.82 -4.63 28.72
C ASP A 107 -2.85 -3.62 28.08
N CYS A 108 -2.06 -4.06 27.09
CA CYS A 108 -1.21 -3.17 26.32
C CYS A 108 -2.05 -2.19 25.49
N ALA A 109 -3.13 -2.66 24.87
CA ALA A 109 -4.10 -1.81 24.18
C ALA A 109 -4.77 -0.77 25.12
N ARG A 110 -4.78 -1.02 26.43
CA ARG A 110 -5.36 -0.15 27.46
C ARG A 110 -4.31 0.66 28.24
N GLY A 111 -3.02 0.56 27.90
CA GLY A 111 -1.94 1.26 28.59
C GLY A 111 -1.64 0.76 30.01
N ARG A 112 -2.00 -0.49 30.34
CA ARG A 112 -1.83 -1.09 31.67
C ARG A 112 -0.68 -2.10 31.76
N GLY A 113 0.26 -2.04 30.82
CA GLY A 113 1.34 -3.02 30.70
C GLY A 113 0.89 -4.32 30.01
N HIS A 114 1.51 -5.44 30.37
CA HIS A 114 1.30 -6.73 29.72
C HIS A 114 0.63 -7.75 30.64
N ALA A 115 -0.29 -8.54 30.09
CA ALA A 115 -0.84 -9.71 30.77
C ALA A 115 0.23 -10.81 30.89
N ALA A 116 0.14 -11.65 31.92
CA ALA A 116 1.12 -12.72 32.21
C ALA A 116 1.35 -13.73 31.06
N GLY A 117 0.40 -13.85 30.12
CA GLY A 117 0.51 -14.71 28.93
C GLY A 117 0.83 -13.97 27.63
N CYS A 118 1.24 -12.70 27.69
CA CYS A 118 1.57 -11.92 26.49
C CYS A 118 2.91 -12.41 25.92
N LYS A 119 2.86 -13.27 24.90
CA LYS A 119 4.04 -13.88 24.26
C LYS A 119 5.09 -12.82 23.89
N GLU A 120 6.28 -12.96 24.45
CA GLU A 120 7.49 -12.30 23.95
C GLU A 120 8.00 -13.16 22.79
N GLN A 121 8.24 -12.58 21.62
CA GLN A 121 8.83 -13.36 20.54
C GLN A 121 10.32 -13.49 20.87
N LEU A 122 10.70 -14.65 21.40
CA LEU A 122 12.10 -15.08 21.49
C LEU A 122 12.69 -15.07 20.07
N ASP A 123 13.84 -14.40 19.94
CA ASP A 123 14.72 -14.41 18.77
C ASP A 123 14.77 -15.80 18.12
N LEU A 124 14.45 -15.88 16.82
CA LEU A 124 14.89 -17.03 16.03
C LEU A 124 16.41 -16.88 15.85
N GLU A 125 17.16 -17.78 16.51
CA GLU A 125 18.59 -18.05 16.30
C GLU A 125 18.90 -18.45 14.84
#